data_AF-A0A7F8Q277-F1
#
_entry.id   AF-A0A7F8Q277-F1
#
_cell.length_a   1.000
_cell.length_b   1.000
_cell.length_c   1.000
_cell.angle_alpha   90.00
_cell.angle_beta   90.00
_cell.angle_gamma   90.00
#
_symmetry.space_group_name_H-M   'P 1'
#
loop_
_entity.id
_entity.type
_entity.pdbx_description
1 polymer ?
#
loop_
_entity_poly.entity_id
_entity_poly.type
_entity_poly.pdbx_seq_one_letter_code
_entity_poly.pdbx_strand_id
1 'polypeptide(L)'
;VITPCRKLILCADNRKEMEEWIAALKTVQNREHFEPTQYSMDHFSGMHNWYACSHARPTYCNVCREALSGVTSHGLSCEVCKFKAHKRCAVRATNNCKWTTLASIGKDIIEDEDGIAMPHQWLEGNLPVSAKCTVCDKTCGSVLRLQDWRCLWCKAMVHTSCKESLQTKCPLGLCKVSVIPPTALNSIDSDGFWKATCPPSCTSPLLVFVNSKSGDNQGVKFLRRFKQLLNPAQVFDLMNGGPHLGLRLFQKFDTFRILVCGGDGSVGWVLSEIDSLNLHKQR
;
A
#
# COMPACT_ATOMS: atom_id res chain seq x y z
N VAL A 1 -14.19 -24.81 -22.80
CA VAL A 1 -15.43 -24.18 -23.35
C VAL A 1 -16.29 -23.67 -22.19
N ILE A 2 -16.75 -22.41 -22.21
CA ILE A 2 -17.68 -21.89 -21.19
C ILE A 2 -19.10 -22.16 -21.68
N THR A 3 -19.84 -22.99 -20.95
CA THR A 3 -21.24 -23.30 -21.28
C THR A 3 -22.21 -22.33 -20.59
N PRO A 4 -23.46 -22.18 -21.09
CA PRO A 4 -24.45 -21.25 -20.55
C PRO A 4 -24.77 -21.46 -19.05
N CYS A 5 -24.46 -22.64 -18.50
CA CYS A 5 -24.75 -23.01 -17.12
C CYS A 5 -23.61 -22.71 -16.13
N ARG A 6 -22.65 -21.83 -16.47
CA ARG A 6 -21.43 -21.54 -15.67
C ARG A 6 -20.60 -22.79 -15.34
N LYS A 7 -20.70 -23.85 -16.15
CA LYS A 7 -19.82 -25.01 -16.06
C LYS A 7 -18.67 -24.82 -17.05
N LEU A 8 -17.45 -24.83 -16.51
CA LEU A 8 -16.21 -24.79 -17.28
C LEU A 8 -15.81 -26.23 -17.61
N ILE A 9 -15.77 -26.58 -18.90
CA ILE A 9 -15.19 -27.84 -19.34
C ILE A 9 -13.77 -27.55 -19.80
N LEU A 10 -12.81 -28.18 -19.11
CA LEU A 10 -11.39 -28.18 -19.45
C LEU A 10 -11.08 -29.44 -20.27
N CYS A 11 -10.37 -29.26 -21.37
CA CYS A 11 -9.88 -30.34 -22.21
C CYS A 11 -8.36 -30.16 -22.36
N ALA A 12 -7.63 -31.26 -22.37
CA ALA A 12 -6.21 -31.30 -22.64
C ALA A 12 -5.93 -32.34 -23.73
N ASP A 13 -4.83 -32.18 -24.46
CA ASP A 13 -4.53 -33.00 -25.63
C ASP A 13 -4.10 -34.42 -25.25
N ASN A 14 -3.70 -34.63 -23.99
CA ASN A 14 -3.35 -35.93 -23.44
C ASN A 14 -3.67 -36.03 -21.93
N ARG A 15 -3.71 -37.27 -21.43
CA ARG A 15 -4.02 -37.58 -20.03
C ARG A 15 -3.04 -36.95 -19.03
N LYS A 16 -1.75 -36.88 -19.39
CA LYS A 16 -0.70 -36.33 -18.52
C LYS A 16 -0.93 -34.84 -18.26
N GLU A 17 -1.20 -34.07 -19.31
CA GLU A 17 -1.57 -32.65 -19.16
C GLU A 17 -2.85 -32.48 -18.35
N MET A 18 -3.86 -33.34 -18.55
CA MET A 18 -5.09 -33.28 -17.74
C MET A 18 -4.80 -33.53 -16.25
N GLU A 19 -3.90 -34.45 -15.91
CA GLU A 19 -3.47 -34.72 -14.54
C GLU A 19 -2.69 -33.54 -13.93
N GLU A 20 -1.82 -32.87 -14.70
CA GLU A 20 -1.13 -31.64 -14.29
C GLU A 20 -2.12 -30.49 -14.03
N TRP A 21 -3.11 -30.30 -14.89
CA TRP A 21 -4.17 -29.30 -14.69
C TRP A 21 -5.02 -29.60 -13.45
N ILE A 22 -5.37 -30.86 -13.20
CA ILE A 22 -6.10 -31.26 -12.00
C ILE A 22 -5.26 -31.02 -10.73
N ALA A 23 -3.96 -31.31 -10.76
CA ALA A 23 -3.07 -31.03 -9.64
C ALA A 23 -2.93 -29.52 -9.36
N ALA A 24 -2.82 -28.70 -10.41
CA ALA A 24 -2.82 -27.25 -10.31
C ALA A 24 -4.15 -26.69 -9.75
N LEU A 25 -5.29 -27.26 -10.14
CA LEU A 25 -6.59 -26.84 -9.62
C LEU A 25 -6.79 -27.26 -8.15
N LYS A 26 -6.35 -28.46 -7.77
CA LYS A 26 -6.40 -28.94 -6.37
C LYS A 26 -5.51 -28.12 -5.44
N THR A 27 -4.34 -27.70 -5.91
CA THR A 27 -3.46 -26.80 -5.14
C THR A 27 -4.07 -25.41 -4.95
N VAL A 28 -4.86 -24.93 -5.91
CA VAL A 28 -5.64 -23.69 -5.77
C VAL A 28 -6.87 -23.88 -4.87
N GLN A 29 -7.56 -25.04 -4.91
CA GLN A 29 -8.68 -25.34 -4.02
C GLN A 29 -8.25 -25.49 -2.54
N ASN A 30 -7.06 -26.06 -2.30
CA ASN A 30 -6.49 -26.11 -0.95
C ASN A 30 -6.07 -24.74 -0.39
N ARG A 31 -6.09 -23.66 -1.18
CA ARG A 31 -5.92 -22.29 -0.67
C ARG A 31 -7.14 -21.75 0.07
N GLU A 32 -8.25 -22.49 0.16
CA GLU A 32 -9.38 -22.10 1.02
C GLU A 32 -9.03 -22.14 2.52
N HIS A 33 -7.91 -22.78 2.91
CA HIS A 33 -7.25 -22.54 4.19
C HIS A 33 -6.12 -21.52 4.00
N PHE A 34 -6.47 -20.29 3.65
CA PHE A 34 -5.53 -19.19 3.55
C PHE A 34 -5.13 -18.78 4.97
N GLU A 35 -3.97 -19.25 5.45
CA GLU A 35 -3.46 -18.80 6.73
C GLU A 35 -3.34 -17.26 6.73
N PRO A 36 -3.88 -16.56 7.75
CA PRO A 36 -3.76 -15.11 7.90
C PRO A 36 -2.30 -14.59 7.93
N THR A 37 -1.34 -15.49 8.18
CA THR A 37 0.11 -15.23 8.24
C THR A 37 0.71 -14.88 6.87
N GLN A 38 0.26 -15.48 5.76
CA GLN A 38 0.75 -15.14 4.42
C GLN A 38 0.26 -13.76 3.96
N TYR A 39 -0.96 -13.36 4.34
CA TYR A 39 -1.47 -12.02 4.05
C TYR A 39 -0.69 -10.91 4.77
N SER A 40 -0.27 -11.21 6.01
CA SER A 40 0.59 -10.35 6.82
C SER A 40 1.94 -10.09 6.13
N MET A 41 2.64 -11.13 5.65
CA MET A 41 4.01 -10.95 5.15
C MET A 41 4.12 -10.21 3.81
N ASP A 42 3.18 -10.43 2.87
CA ASP A 42 3.25 -9.78 1.55
C ASP A 42 3.01 -8.27 1.61
N HIS A 43 2.18 -7.79 2.55
CA HIS A 43 1.86 -6.36 2.72
C HIS A 43 3.04 -5.52 3.24
N PHE A 44 4.04 -6.15 3.87
CA PHE A 44 5.18 -5.48 4.51
C PHE A 44 6.53 -5.78 3.82
N SER A 45 6.51 -6.56 2.75
CA SER A 45 7.69 -7.07 2.02
C SER A 45 8.52 -6.02 1.26
N GLY A 46 8.06 -4.78 1.18
CA GLY A 46 8.68 -3.75 0.32
C GLY A 46 8.49 -4.00 -1.19
N MET A 47 7.74 -5.03 -1.58
CA MET A 47 7.43 -5.32 -2.96
C MET A 47 6.39 -4.37 -3.55
N HIS A 48 6.50 -4.12 -4.86
CA HIS A 48 5.52 -3.33 -5.58
C HIS A 48 4.31 -4.18 -5.96
N ASN A 49 3.13 -3.78 -5.50
CA ASN A 49 1.87 -4.33 -6.01
C ASN A 49 1.44 -3.58 -7.27
N TRP A 50 1.48 -4.24 -8.43
CA TRP A 50 1.28 -3.63 -9.75
C TRP A 50 -0.15 -3.71 -10.24
N TYR A 51 -0.62 -2.63 -10.87
CA TYR A 51 -1.85 -2.64 -11.67
C TYR A 51 -1.61 -1.98 -13.03
N ALA A 52 -2.32 -2.45 -14.04
CA ALA A 52 -2.32 -1.83 -15.36
C ALA A 52 -3.00 -0.46 -15.29
N CYS A 53 -2.36 0.55 -15.87
CA CYS A 53 -2.95 1.88 -15.94
C CYS A 53 -2.67 2.53 -17.29
N SER A 54 -3.63 3.33 -17.76
CA SER A 54 -3.42 4.32 -18.80
C SER A 54 -3.01 5.65 -18.16
N HIS A 55 -2.23 6.43 -18.91
CA HIS A 55 -1.77 7.74 -18.49
C HIS A 55 -2.35 8.80 -19.42
N ALA A 56 -3.12 9.74 -18.85
CA ALA A 56 -3.64 10.88 -19.59
C ALA A 56 -2.55 11.92 -19.94
N ARG A 57 -1.31 11.69 -19.51
CA ARG A 57 -0.16 12.61 -19.63
C ARG A 57 1.12 11.82 -19.90
N PRO A 58 2.14 12.45 -20.53
CA PRO A 58 3.46 11.85 -20.66
C PRO A 58 3.95 11.35 -19.29
N THR A 59 4.25 10.06 -19.21
CA THR A 59 4.69 9.38 -17.99
C THR A 59 5.89 8.51 -18.36
N TYR A 60 6.87 8.42 -17.48
CA TYR A 60 8.14 7.76 -17.75
C TYR A 60 8.36 6.58 -16.81
N CYS A 61 9.00 5.53 -17.33
CA CYS A 61 9.35 4.33 -16.59
C CYS A 61 10.46 4.65 -15.57
N ASN A 62 10.21 4.41 -14.29
CA ASN A 62 11.18 4.60 -13.20
C ASN A 62 12.35 3.59 -13.23
N VAL A 63 12.36 2.64 -14.17
CA VAL A 63 13.46 1.68 -14.37
C VAL A 63 14.35 2.07 -15.55
N CYS A 64 13.80 2.10 -16.77
CA CYS A 64 14.57 2.42 -17.98
C CYS A 64 14.59 3.91 -18.35
N ARG A 65 13.84 4.75 -17.63
CA ARG A 65 13.70 6.21 -17.87
C ARG A 65 13.04 6.60 -19.20
N GLU A 66 12.65 5.64 -20.04
CA GLU A 66 11.93 5.87 -21.29
C GLU A 66 10.44 6.15 -21.05
N ALA A 67 9.80 6.81 -22.02
CA ALA A 67 8.37 7.09 -21.98
C ALA A 67 7.54 5.79 -21.98
N LEU A 68 6.46 5.81 -21.19
CA LEU A 68 5.37 4.84 -21.26
C LEU A 68 4.44 5.30 -22.40
N SER A 69 4.79 4.99 -23.65
CA SER A 69 4.02 5.39 -24.82
C SER A 69 2.72 4.58 -24.97
N GLY A 70 1.66 5.22 -25.46
CA GLY A 70 0.51 4.56 -26.10
C GLY A 70 -0.84 4.71 -25.40
N VAL A 71 -1.86 4.97 -26.20
CA VAL A 71 -3.30 4.99 -25.86
C VAL A 71 -3.82 3.60 -25.41
N THR A 72 -3.00 2.55 -25.59
CA THR A 72 -3.24 1.18 -25.12
C THR A 72 -2.39 0.84 -23.89
N SER A 73 -2.96 0.05 -22.98
CA SER A 73 -2.50 -0.19 -21.59
C SER A 73 -1.16 -0.95 -21.46
N HIS A 74 -0.03 -0.29 -21.64
CA HIS A 74 1.30 -0.93 -21.53
C HIS A 74 2.14 -0.50 -20.30
N GLY A 75 1.64 0.46 -19.52
CA GLY A 75 2.25 0.89 -18.25
C GLY A 75 1.68 0.15 -17.04
N LEU A 76 2.56 -0.21 -16.11
CA LEU A 76 2.21 -0.65 -14.77
C LEU A 76 2.45 0.49 -13.78
N SER A 77 1.58 0.60 -12.80
CA SER A 77 1.74 1.47 -11.65
C SER A 77 1.71 0.64 -10.37
N CYS A 78 2.59 0.95 -9.44
CA CYS A 78 2.43 0.46 -8.08
C CYS A 78 1.19 1.11 -7.44
N GLU A 79 0.39 0.29 -6.76
CA GLU A 79 -0.81 0.70 -6.01
C GLU A 79 -0.48 1.64 -4.84
N VAL A 80 0.70 1.47 -4.24
CA VAL A 80 1.11 2.11 -2.99
C VAL A 80 1.97 3.35 -3.24
N CYS A 81 3.13 3.20 -3.85
CA CYS A 81 4.09 4.30 -3.99
C CYS A 81 3.90 5.12 -5.27
N LYS A 82 3.12 4.63 -6.25
CA LYS A 82 2.98 5.18 -7.62
C LYS A 82 4.22 5.07 -8.51
N PHE A 83 5.19 4.24 -8.15
CA PHE A 83 6.27 3.85 -9.06
C PHE A 83 5.68 3.35 -10.39
N LYS A 84 6.23 3.81 -11.51
CA LYS A 84 5.74 3.50 -12.85
C LYS A 84 6.75 2.67 -13.61
N ALA A 85 6.33 1.62 -14.28
CA ALA A 85 7.23 0.77 -15.07
C ALA A 85 6.53 0.21 -16.30
N HIS A 86 7.28 -0.09 -17.37
CA HIS A 86 6.77 -0.99 -18.40
C HIS A 86 6.55 -2.38 -17.81
N LYS A 87 5.67 -3.17 -18.42
CA LYS A 87 5.47 -4.58 -18.03
C LYS A 87 6.78 -5.38 -17.96
N ARG A 88 7.67 -5.20 -18.96
CA ARG A 88 9.02 -5.81 -19.01
C ARG A 88 9.99 -5.30 -17.95
N CYS A 89 9.77 -4.08 -17.45
CA CYS A 89 10.65 -3.43 -16.49
C CYS A 89 10.26 -3.72 -15.04
N ALA A 90 8.98 -4.03 -14.78
CA ALA A 90 8.47 -4.24 -13.42
C ALA A 90 9.17 -5.40 -12.69
N VAL A 91 9.57 -6.45 -13.41
CA VAL A 91 10.33 -7.58 -12.84
C VAL A 91 11.76 -7.21 -12.41
N ARG A 92 12.28 -6.10 -12.92
CA ARG A 92 13.61 -5.55 -12.57
C ARG A 92 13.53 -4.39 -11.60
N ALA A 93 12.32 -4.01 -11.17
CA ALA A 93 12.15 -2.92 -10.22
C ALA A 93 12.75 -3.33 -8.87
N THR A 94 13.44 -2.40 -8.22
CA THR A 94 13.96 -2.59 -6.87
C THR A 94 12.80 -2.79 -5.89
N ASN A 95 12.93 -3.71 -4.93
CA ASN A 95 11.93 -3.95 -3.89
C ASN A 95 12.02 -2.89 -2.78
N ASN A 96 11.83 -1.63 -3.15
CA ASN A 96 11.91 -0.46 -2.26
C ASN A 96 10.59 0.34 -2.27
N CYS A 97 9.46 -0.38 -2.31
CA CYS A 97 8.15 0.22 -2.16
C CYS A 97 8.03 1.01 -0.85
N LYS A 98 6.93 1.76 -0.71
CA LYS A 98 6.67 2.61 0.47
C LYS A 98 6.90 1.80 1.75
N TRP A 99 7.72 2.31 2.65
CA TRP A 99 8.00 1.67 3.93
C TRP A 99 6.69 1.45 4.70
N THR A 100 6.68 0.48 5.58
CA THR A 100 5.49 0.11 6.35
C THR A 100 5.85 -0.13 7.81
N THR A 101 7.01 -0.72 8.06
CA THR A 101 7.52 -1.06 9.39
C THR A 101 8.93 -0.51 9.62
N LEU A 102 9.40 -0.53 10.86
CA LEU A 102 10.75 -0.08 11.23
C LEU A 102 11.81 -0.89 10.46
N ALA A 103 11.59 -2.20 10.35
CA ALA A 103 12.44 -3.11 9.57
C ALA A 103 12.54 -2.72 8.08
N SER A 104 11.45 -2.20 7.50
CA SER A 104 11.45 -1.79 6.09
C SER A 104 12.23 -0.48 5.84
N ILE A 105 12.42 0.36 6.86
CA ILE A 105 13.32 1.53 6.78
C ILE A 105 14.78 1.05 6.80
N GLY A 106 15.09 0.09 7.67
CA GLY A 106 16.41 -0.53 7.73
C GLY A 106 17.51 0.46 8.09
N LYS A 107 18.50 0.62 7.20
CA LYS A 107 19.70 1.44 7.46
C LYS A 107 19.47 2.95 7.39
N ASP A 108 18.31 3.37 6.88
CA ASP A 108 17.97 4.79 6.72
C ASP A 108 17.41 5.42 8.00
N ILE A 109 17.31 4.67 9.11
CA ILE A 109 16.80 5.18 10.38
C ILE A 109 17.71 6.31 10.91
N ILE A 110 17.09 7.38 11.41
CA ILE A 110 17.77 8.48 12.08
C ILE A 110 17.57 8.30 13.58
N GLU A 111 18.66 8.19 14.33
CA GLU A 111 18.65 8.15 15.79
C GLU A 111 19.27 9.42 16.31
N ASP A 112 18.57 10.09 17.21
CA ASP A 112 19.02 11.32 17.87
C ASP A 112 18.49 11.40 19.31
N GLU A 113 18.80 12.49 20.00
CA GLU A 113 18.40 12.71 21.40
C GLU A 113 16.88 12.71 21.61
N ASP A 114 16.09 13.06 20.58
CA ASP A 114 14.61 13.03 20.62
C ASP A 114 14.04 11.63 20.33
N GLY A 115 14.90 10.65 20.02
CA GLY A 115 14.55 9.25 19.76
C GLY A 115 14.70 8.85 18.28
N ILE A 116 13.83 7.93 17.84
CA ILE A 116 13.91 7.32 16.51
C ILE A 116 13.05 8.12 15.51
N ALA A 117 13.67 8.60 14.45
CA ALA A 117 13.04 9.28 13.33
C ALA A 117 13.29 8.56 12.00
N MET A 118 12.53 8.93 10.98
CA MET A 118 12.72 8.43 9.62
C MET A 118 12.94 9.57 8.63
N PRO A 119 13.78 9.38 7.60
CA PRO A 119 13.98 10.37 6.58
C PRO A 119 12.82 10.40 5.59
N HIS A 120 12.88 11.35 4.67
CA HIS A 120 11.99 11.37 3.52
C HIS A 120 12.29 10.20 2.57
N GLN A 121 11.30 9.33 2.34
CA GLN A 121 11.37 8.31 1.30
C GLN A 121 11.02 8.93 -0.06
N TRP A 122 12.02 9.11 -0.93
CA TRP A 122 11.88 9.82 -2.20
C TRP A 122 11.51 8.92 -3.37
N LEU A 123 10.58 9.37 -4.22
CA LEU A 123 10.30 8.82 -5.53
C LEU A 123 10.62 9.87 -6.60
N GLU A 124 11.40 9.48 -7.61
CA GLU A 124 11.82 10.36 -8.69
C GLU A 124 10.72 10.55 -9.75
N GLY A 125 10.53 11.79 -10.18
CA GLY A 125 9.77 12.17 -11.35
C GLY A 125 8.27 11.86 -11.31
N ASN A 126 7.65 11.91 -12.50
CA ASN A 126 6.21 11.75 -12.69
C ASN A 126 5.38 12.67 -11.76
N LEU A 127 5.88 13.89 -11.54
CA LEU A 127 5.24 14.88 -10.69
C LEU A 127 3.97 15.46 -11.35
N PRO A 128 2.99 15.92 -10.56
CA PRO A 128 1.85 16.68 -11.07
C PRO A 128 2.28 17.91 -11.89
N VAL A 129 1.50 18.31 -12.89
CA VAL A 129 1.82 19.49 -13.74
C VAL A 129 1.91 20.80 -12.93
N SER A 130 1.14 20.92 -11.86
CA SER A 130 1.16 22.06 -10.94
C SER A 130 2.05 21.83 -9.72
N ALA A 131 3.01 20.89 -9.79
CA ALA A 131 3.91 20.63 -8.69
C ALA A 131 4.81 21.83 -8.41
N LYS A 132 4.87 22.24 -7.14
CA LYS A 132 5.75 23.29 -6.65
C LYS A 132 6.75 22.71 -5.66
N CYS A 133 7.97 23.21 -5.73
CA CYS A 133 9.02 22.84 -4.79
C CYS A 133 8.75 23.43 -3.42
N THR A 134 8.77 22.62 -2.36
CA THR A 134 8.52 23.10 -0.99
C THR A 134 9.63 23.97 -0.40
N VAL A 135 10.80 24.02 -1.05
CA VAL A 135 11.95 24.80 -0.59
C VAL A 135 11.97 26.19 -1.23
N CYS A 136 11.77 26.28 -2.55
CA CYS A 136 11.89 27.54 -3.29
C CYS A 136 10.56 28.07 -3.87
N ASP A 137 9.44 27.35 -3.68
CA ASP A 137 8.09 27.62 -4.21
C ASP A 137 7.97 27.72 -5.76
N LYS A 138 9.03 27.41 -6.50
CA LYS A 138 9.01 27.36 -7.97
C LYS A 138 8.46 26.04 -8.48
N THR A 139 7.88 26.05 -9.68
CA THR A 139 7.41 24.84 -10.37
C THR A 139 8.53 23.81 -10.52
N CYS A 140 8.23 22.54 -10.21
CA CYS A 140 9.15 21.42 -10.31
C CYS A 140 8.53 20.24 -11.08
N GLY A 141 9.36 19.34 -11.57
CA GLY A 141 9.00 18.22 -12.43
C GLY A 141 9.31 18.50 -13.90
N SER A 142 9.09 17.48 -14.74
CA SER A 142 9.29 17.59 -16.18
C SER A 142 8.25 16.76 -16.92
N VAL A 143 7.79 17.28 -18.07
CA VAL A 143 6.93 16.54 -19.02
C VAL A 143 7.74 15.75 -20.03
N LEU A 144 9.07 15.92 -20.06
CA LEU A 144 9.97 15.32 -21.05
C LEU A 144 10.79 14.15 -20.50
N ARG A 145 10.89 14.01 -19.17
CA ARG A 145 11.67 12.98 -18.49
C ARG A 145 11.30 12.84 -17.02
N LEU A 146 11.86 11.83 -16.35
CA LEU A 146 11.91 11.80 -14.89
C LEU A 146 12.88 12.85 -14.38
N GLN A 147 12.38 13.72 -13.51
CA GLN A 147 13.15 14.78 -12.88
C GLN A 147 12.43 15.21 -11.60
N ASP A 148 13.23 15.66 -10.62
CA ASP A 148 12.78 16.12 -9.31
C ASP A 148 12.13 15.00 -8.49
N TRP A 149 11.83 15.30 -7.23
CA TRP A 149 11.55 14.26 -6.22
C TRP A 149 10.27 14.54 -5.48
N ARG A 150 9.54 13.47 -5.12
CA ARG A 150 8.39 13.53 -4.23
C ARG A 150 8.55 12.57 -3.07
N CYS A 151 8.30 13.05 -1.86
CA CYS A 151 8.27 12.18 -0.69
C CYS A 151 6.99 11.34 -0.68
N LEU A 152 7.13 10.02 -0.46
CA LEU A 152 6.01 9.08 -0.38
C LEU A 152 5.15 9.27 0.88
N TRP A 153 5.67 9.95 1.90
CA TRP A 153 5.00 10.20 3.17
C TRP A 153 4.40 11.60 3.22
N CYS A 154 5.22 12.62 3.46
CA CYS A 154 4.75 13.99 3.65
C CYS A 154 4.29 14.70 2.37
N LYS A 155 4.47 14.08 1.20
CA LYS A 155 4.11 14.62 -0.13
C LYS A 155 4.88 15.87 -0.55
N ALA A 156 5.91 16.27 0.20
CA ALA A 156 6.83 17.32 -0.22
C ALA A 156 7.41 16.98 -1.60
N MET A 157 7.44 17.97 -2.48
CA MET A 157 8.04 17.89 -3.80
C MET A 157 9.22 18.85 -3.83
N VAL A 158 10.35 18.42 -4.36
CA VAL A 158 11.58 19.23 -4.36
C VAL A 158 12.35 19.05 -5.65
N HIS A 159 12.97 20.13 -6.12
CA HIS A 159 13.99 20.02 -7.17
C HIS A 159 15.14 19.14 -6.70
N THR A 160 15.85 18.53 -7.65
CA THR A 160 17.08 17.78 -7.33
C THR A 160 18.08 18.63 -6.54
N SER A 161 18.27 19.90 -6.92
CA SER A 161 19.17 20.84 -6.21
C SER A 161 18.64 21.30 -4.85
N CYS A 162 17.32 21.32 -4.66
CA CYS A 162 16.71 21.75 -3.39
C CYS A 162 16.58 20.61 -2.38
N LYS A 163 16.82 19.36 -2.79
CA LYS A 163 16.61 18.17 -1.97
C LYS A 163 17.42 18.19 -0.67
N GLU A 164 18.68 18.63 -0.75
CA GLU A 164 19.60 18.68 0.39
C GLU A 164 19.33 19.86 1.34
N SER A 165 18.62 20.89 0.86
CA SER A 165 18.22 22.04 1.68
C SER A 165 16.97 21.77 2.53
N LEU A 166 16.26 20.67 2.28
CA LEU A 166 15.11 20.27 3.10
C LEU A 166 15.60 19.56 4.36
N GLN A 167 14.88 19.75 5.47
CA GLN A 167 15.11 18.99 6.69
C GLN A 167 15.14 17.48 6.41
N THR A 168 16.07 16.77 7.05
CA THR A 168 16.27 15.33 6.82
C THR A 168 15.13 14.50 7.40
N LYS A 169 14.64 14.86 8.61
CA LYS A 169 13.52 14.20 9.29
C LYS A 169 12.19 14.47 8.56
N CYS A 170 11.49 13.40 8.17
CA CYS A 170 10.20 13.52 7.51
C CYS A 170 9.08 13.86 8.50
N PRO A 171 8.30 14.94 8.31
CA PRO A 171 7.23 15.31 9.22
C PRO A 171 5.92 14.52 8.99
N LEU A 172 5.89 13.56 8.06
CA LEU A 172 4.71 12.79 7.58
C LEU A 172 3.60 13.64 6.92
N GLY A 173 3.66 14.97 7.00
CA GLY A 173 2.80 15.91 6.30
C GLY A 173 1.38 16.01 6.91
N LEU A 174 0.41 16.42 6.10
CA LEU A 174 -0.95 16.75 6.52
C LEU A 174 -1.68 15.61 7.28
N CYS A 175 -1.34 14.35 6.98
CA CYS A 175 -1.98 13.20 7.59
C CYS A 175 -1.28 12.70 8.86
N LYS A 176 -0.27 13.41 9.40
CA LYS A 176 0.57 12.97 10.55
C LYS A 176 -0.26 12.37 11.70
N VAL A 177 -1.35 13.01 12.10
CA VAL A 177 -2.21 12.56 13.22
C VAL A 177 -2.94 11.25 12.95
N SER A 178 -3.19 10.93 11.67
CA SER A 178 -3.92 9.73 11.24
C SER A 178 -2.99 8.59 10.83
N VAL A 179 -1.70 8.88 10.61
CA VAL A 179 -0.71 7.94 10.11
C VAL A 179 0.01 7.27 11.28
N ILE A 180 0.05 5.94 11.26
CA ILE A 180 1.02 5.18 12.05
C ILE A 180 2.35 5.20 11.28
N PRO A 181 3.38 5.92 11.76
CA PRO A 181 4.66 5.92 11.07
C PRO A 181 5.26 4.50 11.06
N PRO A 182 6.06 4.14 10.05
CA PRO A 182 6.79 2.87 10.05
C PRO A 182 7.63 2.67 11.32
N THR A 183 8.18 3.74 11.89
CA THR A 183 8.94 3.68 13.15
C THR A 183 8.11 3.19 14.35
N ALA A 184 6.79 3.30 14.29
CA ALA A 184 5.89 2.78 15.33
C ALA A 184 5.62 1.27 15.20
N LEU A 185 5.88 0.65 14.04
CA LEU A 185 5.67 -0.79 13.82
C LEU A 185 7.02 -1.52 13.91
N ASN A 186 7.40 -1.93 15.11
CA ASN A 186 8.76 -2.39 15.43
C ASN A 186 8.85 -3.84 15.94
N SER A 187 7.72 -4.49 16.23
CA SER A 187 7.71 -5.84 16.78
C SER A 187 6.56 -6.67 16.20
N ILE A 188 6.72 -7.99 16.29
CA ILE A 188 5.70 -8.98 15.97
C ILE A 188 5.36 -9.68 17.29
N ASP A 189 4.08 -9.93 17.58
CA ASP A 189 3.64 -10.69 18.75
C ASP A 189 3.96 -12.19 18.59
N SER A 190 3.75 -12.95 19.67
CA SER A 190 3.96 -14.40 19.69
C SER A 190 3.10 -15.18 18.70
N ASP A 191 2.06 -14.56 18.13
CA ASP A 191 1.16 -15.15 17.14
C ASP A 191 1.50 -14.71 15.70
N GLY A 192 2.60 -13.97 15.50
CA GLY A 192 3.05 -13.57 14.16
C GLY A 192 2.43 -12.27 13.63
N PHE A 193 1.75 -11.47 14.47
CA PHE A 193 1.12 -10.20 14.08
C PHE A 193 1.95 -8.98 14.49
N TRP A 194 1.97 -7.95 13.64
CA TRP A 194 2.67 -6.70 13.96
C TRP A 194 2.05 -6.00 15.17
N LYS A 195 2.92 -5.47 16.02
CA LYS A 195 2.56 -4.69 17.20
C LYS A 195 3.03 -3.26 17.01
N ALA A 196 2.10 -2.33 17.16
CA ALA A 196 2.40 -0.91 17.16
C ALA A 196 2.81 -0.44 18.56
N THR A 197 3.90 0.30 18.65
CA THR A 197 4.25 1.11 19.81
C THR A 197 3.74 2.52 19.54
N CYS A 198 2.88 3.08 20.38
CA CYS A 198 2.32 4.41 20.14
C CYS A 198 3.37 5.50 20.44
N PRO A 199 3.90 6.24 19.43
CA PRO A 199 4.68 7.42 19.73
C PRO A 199 3.76 8.52 20.32
N PRO A 200 4.22 9.34 21.28
CA PRO A 200 3.41 10.40 21.91
C PRO A 200 2.73 11.37 20.93
N SER A 201 3.28 11.49 19.72
CA SER A 201 2.76 12.34 18.64
C SER A 201 1.57 11.77 17.85
N CYS A 202 1.16 10.52 18.08
CA CYS A 202 0.09 9.83 17.35
C CYS A 202 -1.13 9.64 18.25
N THR A 203 -1.88 10.71 18.50
CA THR A 203 -3.00 10.70 19.46
C THR A 203 -4.26 10.02 18.93
N SER A 204 -4.43 9.90 17.61
CA SER A 204 -5.68 9.33 17.03
C SER A 204 -5.47 8.75 15.62
N PRO A 205 -4.73 7.63 15.49
CA PRO A 205 -4.50 7.00 14.20
C PRO A 205 -5.82 6.54 13.55
N LEU A 206 -5.82 6.48 12.22
CA LEU A 206 -6.97 6.07 11.43
C LEU A 206 -6.78 4.64 10.91
N LEU A 207 -7.67 3.73 11.29
CA LEU A 207 -7.81 2.40 10.71
C LEU A 207 -8.87 2.46 9.61
N VAL A 208 -8.52 2.00 8.41
CA VAL A 208 -9.41 2.04 7.25
C VAL A 208 -9.75 0.63 6.79
N PHE A 209 -11.03 0.33 6.76
CA PHE A 209 -11.60 -0.86 6.13
C PHE A 209 -12.31 -0.46 4.85
N VAL A 210 -12.03 -1.15 3.75
CA VAL A 210 -12.73 -0.92 2.49
C VAL A 210 -13.31 -2.23 2.00
N ASN A 211 -14.58 -2.24 1.66
CA ASN A 211 -15.18 -3.36 0.95
C ASN A 211 -14.93 -3.19 -0.56
N SER A 212 -13.95 -3.93 -1.10
CA SER A 212 -13.56 -3.81 -2.51
C SER A 212 -14.63 -4.19 -3.52
N LYS A 213 -15.64 -4.97 -3.11
CA LYS A 213 -16.75 -5.47 -3.95
C LYS A 213 -18.05 -4.68 -3.81
N SER A 214 -18.08 -3.67 -2.94
CA SER A 214 -19.28 -2.85 -2.72
C SER A 214 -19.43 -1.74 -3.77
N GLY A 215 -20.68 -1.39 -4.09
CA GLY A 215 -21.02 -0.28 -4.99
C GLY A 215 -20.65 -0.52 -6.46
N ASP A 216 -20.17 0.53 -7.12
CA ASP A 216 -19.71 0.56 -8.52
C ASP A 216 -18.25 0.09 -8.68
N ASN A 217 -17.78 -0.82 -7.80
CA ASN A 217 -16.41 -1.36 -7.77
C ASN A 217 -15.31 -0.30 -7.59
N GLN A 218 -15.62 0.85 -7.00
CA GLN A 218 -14.61 1.88 -6.70
C GLN A 218 -13.76 1.55 -5.47
N GLY A 219 -14.14 0.52 -4.69
CA GLY A 219 -13.43 0.12 -3.48
C GLY A 219 -11.94 -0.13 -3.72
N VAL A 220 -11.57 -0.71 -4.87
CA VAL A 220 -10.16 -0.88 -5.27
C VAL A 220 -9.44 0.46 -5.46
N LYS A 221 -10.12 1.49 -6.00
CA LYS A 221 -9.53 2.83 -6.13
C LYS A 221 -9.36 3.51 -4.76
N PHE A 222 -10.32 3.34 -3.85
CA PHE A 222 -10.21 3.82 -2.47
C PHE A 222 -9.06 3.16 -1.73
N LEU A 223 -8.95 1.82 -1.77
CA LEU A 223 -7.83 1.07 -1.18
C LEU A 223 -6.48 1.64 -1.63
N ARG A 224 -6.30 1.82 -2.94
CA ARG A 224 -5.08 2.42 -3.51
C ARG A 224 -4.83 3.82 -2.97
N ARG A 225 -5.86 4.67 -2.92
CA ARG A 225 -5.72 6.06 -2.47
C ARG A 225 -5.37 6.13 -0.98
N PHE A 226 -6.02 5.33 -0.14
CA PHE A 226 -5.70 5.24 1.28
C PHE A 226 -4.29 4.70 1.51
N LYS A 227 -3.86 3.62 0.84
CA LYS A 227 -2.47 3.10 0.93
C LYS A 227 -1.41 4.12 0.49
N GLN A 228 -1.75 5.01 -0.43
CA GLN A 228 -0.86 6.12 -0.82
C GLN A 228 -0.78 7.18 0.28
N LEU A 229 -1.89 7.54 0.94
CA LEU A 229 -1.95 8.60 1.94
C LEU A 229 -1.46 8.14 3.32
N LEU A 230 -1.97 7.02 3.79
CA LEU A 230 -1.68 6.40 5.09
C LEU A 230 -0.57 5.36 4.99
N ASN A 231 -0.15 4.81 6.12
CA ASN A 231 0.67 3.60 6.10
C ASN A 231 -0.19 2.44 5.54
N PRO A 232 0.29 1.67 4.53
CA PRO A 232 -0.42 0.49 4.04
C PRO A 232 -0.85 -0.50 5.13
N ALA A 233 -0.13 -0.54 6.27
CA ALA A 233 -0.47 -1.31 7.46
C ALA A 233 -1.82 -0.93 8.11
N GLN A 234 -2.40 0.22 7.75
CA GLN A 234 -3.64 0.74 8.32
C GLN A 234 -4.85 0.55 7.38
N VAL A 235 -4.65 -0.06 6.21
CA VAL A 235 -5.65 -0.09 5.13
C VAL A 235 -5.93 -1.53 4.72
N PHE A 236 -7.10 -2.01 5.09
CA PHE A 236 -7.51 -3.40 4.93
C PHE A 236 -8.67 -3.51 3.96
N ASP A 237 -8.64 -4.57 3.14
CA ASP A 237 -9.78 -4.95 2.30
C ASP A 237 -10.64 -5.96 3.08
N LEU A 238 -11.90 -5.61 3.36
CA LEU A 238 -12.81 -6.50 4.08
C LEU A 238 -13.05 -7.80 3.32
N MET A 239 -13.01 -7.77 1.99
CA MET A 239 -13.23 -8.96 1.18
C MET A 239 -11.99 -9.85 1.10
N ASN A 240 -10.86 -9.40 1.63
CA ASN A 240 -9.58 -10.10 1.60
C ASN A 240 -8.87 -9.96 2.96
N GLY A 241 -9.16 -10.88 3.88
CA GLY A 241 -8.59 -10.93 5.22
C GLY A 241 -9.51 -10.42 6.35
N GLY A 242 -10.66 -9.83 6.02
CA GLY A 242 -11.66 -9.40 7.00
C GLY A 242 -11.19 -8.28 7.95
N PRO A 243 -12.01 -7.93 8.96
CA PRO A 243 -11.68 -6.84 9.89
C PRO A 243 -10.71 -7.22 11.02
N HIS A 244 -10.61 -8.52 11.33
CA HIS A 244 -9.90 -9.04 12.50
C HIS A 244 -8.44 -8.56 12.61
N LEU A 245 -7.67 -8.68 11.53
CA LEU A 245 -6.25 -8.33 11.51
C LEU A 245 -6.00 -6.84 11.82
N GLY A 246 -6.80 -5.96 11.22
CA GLY A 246 -6.69 -4.52 11.44
C GLY A 246 -7.04 -4.12 12.86
N LEU A 247 -8.11 -4.71 13.41
CA LEU A 247 -8.55 -4.44 14.78
C LEU A 247 -7.54 -4.95 15.81
N ARG A 248 -6.96 -6.14 15.58
CA ARG A 248 -5.92 -6.71 16.45
C ARG A 248 -4.66 -5.83 16.47
N LEU A 249 -4.23 -5.32 15.31
CA LEU A 249 -3.09 -4.38 15.22
C LEU A 249 -3.35 -3.10 16.04
N PHE A 250 -4.60 -2.62 16.03
CA PHE A 250 -4.98 -1.37 16.69
C PHE A 250 -5.39 -1.52 18.15
N GLN A 251 -5.55 -2.75 18.66
CA GLN A 251 -5.95 -3.05 20.04
C GLN A 251 -5.05 -2.42 21.11
N LYS A 252 -3.80 -2.05 20.77
CA LYS A 252 -2.86 -1.42 21.72
C LYS A 252 -2.93 0.10 21.77
N PHE A 253 -3.71 0.74 20.90
CA PHE A 253 -3.92 2.18 20.97
C PHE A 253 -5.08 2.48 21.92
N ASP A 254 -4.87 3.38 22.87
CA ASP A 254 -5.92 3.80 23.81
C ASP A 254 -7.10 4.45 23.08
N THR A 255 -6.80 5.25 22.05
CA THR A 255 -7.80 5.88 21.19
C THR A 255 -7.39 5.81 19.73
N PHE A 256 -8.30 5.38 18.86
CA PHE A 256 -8.12 5.39 17.41
C PHE A 256 -9.47 5.58 16.70
N ARG A 257 -9.42 5.96 15.43
CA ARG A 257 -10.62 6.14 14.59
C ARG A 257 -10.71 5.02 13.57
N ILE A 258 -11.93 4.58 13.28
CA ILE A 258 -12.20 3.60 12.24
C ILE A 258 -13.01 4.27 11.14
N LEU A 259 -12.57 4.11 9.89
CA LEU A 259 -13.31 4.47 8.70
C LEU A 259 -13.66 3.19 7.94
N VAL A 260 -14.96 2.96 7.73
CA VAL A 260 -15.45 1.85 6.91
C VAL A 260 -16.01 2.40 5.61
N CYS A 261 -15.40 2.03 4.50
CA CYS A 261 -15.90 2.33 3.15
C CYS A 261 -16.66 1.11 2.63
N GLY A 262 -17.97 1.05 2.90
CA GLY A 262 -18.88 -0.02 2.48
C GLY A 262 -20.33 0.34 2.80
N GLY A 263 -21.25 -0.62 2.64
CA GLY A 263 -22.64 -0.47 3.09
C GLY A 263 -22.85 -0.91 4.53
N ASP A 264 -24.10 -0.84 5.02
CA ASP A 264 -24.46 -1.14 6.41
C ASP A 264 -24.01 -2.54 6.87
N GLY A 265 -24.09 -3.55 6.00
CA GLY A 265 -23.60 -4.89 6.32
C GLY A 265 -22.09 -4.96 6.55
N SER A 266 -21.29 -4.13 5.89
CA SER A 266 -19.84 -4.05 6.13
C SER A 266 -19.54 -3.37 7.46
N VAL A 267 -20.32 -2.34 7.81
CA VAL A 267 -20.22 -1.67 9.11
C VAL A 267 -20.61 -2.64 10.23
N GLY A 268 -21.73 -3.35 10.09
CA GLY A 268 -22.18 -4.36 11.04
C GLY A 268 -21.16 -5.47 11.27
N TRP A 269 -20.48 -5.93 10.20
CA TRP A 269 -19.41 -6.92 10.33
C TRP A 269 -18.22 -6.39 11.13
N VAL A 270 -17.77 -5.16 10.85
CA VAL A 270 -16.68 -4.53 11.61
C VAL A 270 -17.08 -4.36 13.08
N LEU A 271 -18.30 -3.87 13.36
CA LEU A 271 -18.82 -3.70 14.72
C LEU A 271 -18.87 -5.03 15.49
N SER A 272 -19.39 -6.09 14.85
CA SER A 272 -19.43 -7.42 15.46
C SER A 272 -18.04 -7.96 15.83
N GLU A 273 -17.01 -7.63 15.04
CA GLU A 273 -15.63 -8.02 15.34
C GLU A 273 -15.03 -7.17 16.48
N ILE A 274 -15.38 -5.88 16.56
CA ILE A 274 -15.00 -4.99 17.67
C ILE A 274 -15.58 -5.52 18.99
N ASP A 275 -16.84 -5.95 18.98
CA ASP A 275 -17.51 -6.59 20.11
C ASP A 275 -16.79 -7.88 20.53
N SER A 276 -16.47 -8.75 19.56
CA SER A 276 -15.72 -9.99 19.78
C SER A 276 -14.37 -9.75 20.46
N LEU A 277 -13.65 -8.71 20.02
CA LEU A 277 -12.34 -8.33 20.58
C LEU A 277 -12.43 -7.46 21.85
N ASN A 278 -13.64 -7.17 22.35
CA ASN A 278 -13.90 -6.36 23.54
C ASN A 278 -13.24 -4.97 23.52
N LEU A 279 -13.12 -4.34 22.35
CA LEU A 279 -12.42 -3.07 22.18
C LEU A 279 -13.18 -1.85 22.73
N HIS A 280 -14.46 -2.01 23.10
CA HIS A 280 -15.30 -0.94 23.68
C HIS A 280 -14.86 -0.45 25.06
N LYS A 281 -13.91 -1.13 25.73
CA LYS A 281 -13.52 -0.85 27.12
C LYS A 281 -12.26 0.02 27.28
N GLN A 282 -11.65 0.45 26.19
CA GLN A 282 -10.50 1.36 26.26
C GLN A 282 -11.00 2.77 26.57
N ARG A 283 -10.87 3.16 27.84
CA ARG A 283 -11.26 4.47 28.39
C ARG A 283 -10.13 5.47 28.28
#